data_AF-A0A8X6UPG0-F1
#
_entry.id   AF-A0A8X6UPG0-F1
#
_cell.length_a   1.000
_cell.length_b   1.000
_cell.length_c   1.000
_cell.angle_alpha   90.00
_cell.angle_beta   90.00
_cell.angle_gamma   90.00
#
_symmetry.space_group_name_H-M   'P 1'
#
loop_
_entity.id
_entity.type
_entity.pdbx_description
1 polymer ?
#
loop_
_entity_poly.entity_id
_entity_poly.type
_entity_poly.pdbx_seq_one_letter_code
_entity_poly.pdbx_strand_id
1 'polypeptide(L)'
;MKTREYKDLETRPRHSGNNSRVQSSKVLGIPCNVLHDYFTIDMKGLLELDTSKPVTQKIVLQSDGKIYDPVGFLSPYTIKLKFLLQELWLRKLAWDDELPPDIYATWLQWRSELPLLSELKIPRMILDSNARDSNEVQIRTFSDASQRAY
;
A
#
# COMPACT_ATOMS: atom_id res chain seq x y z
N MET A 1 -7.98 49.22 8.17
CA MET A 1 -8.25 49.13 6.71
C MET A 1 -6.99 49.52 5.94
N LYS A 2 -6.28 48.56 5.35
CA LYS A 2 -5.24 48.79 4.35
C LYS A 2 -5.36 47.70 3.29
N THR A 3 -6.02 48.03 2.20
CA THR A 3 -6.10 47.24 0.97
C THR A 3 -4.81 47.44 0.18
N ARG A 4 -4.11 46.35 -0.15
CA ARG A 4 -3.00 46.36 -1.11
C ARG A 4 -3.53 45.83 -2.44
N GLU A 5 -3.42 46.67 -3.45
CA GLU A 5 -3.69 46.39 -4.86
C GLU A 5 -2.75 45.29 -5.38
N TYR A 6 -3.30 44.27 -6.01
CA TYR A 6 -2.55 43.33 -6.85
C TYR A 6 -2.55 43.89 -8.28
N LYS A 7 -1.39 44.42 -8.70
CA LYS A 7 -1.11 44.76 -10.09
C LYS A 7 -0.68 43.53 -10.87
N ASP A 8 -1.13 43.52 -12.11
CA ASP A 8 -0.95 42.52 -13.15
C ASP A 8 0.49 42.04 -13.35
N LEU A 9 0.64 40.74 -13.57
CA LEU A 9 1.80 40.14 -14.22
C LEU A 9 1.28 39.38 -15.44
N GLU A 10 1.37 40.07 -16.57
CA GLU A 10 1.08 39.55 -17.89
C GLU A 10 1.89 38.29 -18.23
N THR A 11 1.18 37.43 -18.94
CA THR A 11 1.58 36.33 -19.82
C THR A 11 3.02 36.35 -20.35
N ARG A 12 3.72 35.21 -20.18
CA ARG A 12 4.92 34.83 -20.94
C ARG A 12 4.78 33.41 -21.54
N PRO A 13 5.45 33.13 -22.67
CA PRO A 13 4.93 32.29 -23.75
C PRO A 13 5.06 30.79 -23.49
N ARG A 14 4.18 30.02 -24.16
CA ARG A 14 4.18 28.56 -24.19
C ARG A 14 5.46 28.05 -24.86
N HIS A 15 6.43 27.61 -24.06
CA HIS A 15 7.45 26.68 -24.55
C HIS A 15 6.89 25.25 -24.50
N SER A 16 6.79 24.67 -25.70
CA SER A 16 6.59 23.25 -25.95
C SER A 16 7.71 22.47 -25.26
N GLY A 17 7.34 21.68 -24.26
CA GLY A 17 8.23 20.76 -23.55
C GLY A 17 7.37 19.69 -22.91
N ASN A 18 7.46 18.47 -23.40
CA ASN A 18 6.84 17.27 -22.83
C ASN A 18 7.12 17.21 -21.33
N ASN A 19 6.08 17.39 -20.52
CA ASN A 19 6.16 17.24 -19.07
C ASN A 19 4.86 16.59 -18.59
N SER A 20 4.79 15.26 -18.65
CA SER A 20 3.85 14.47 -17.86
C SER A 20 4.25 14.60 -16.39
N ARG A 21 3.98 15.76 -15.80
CA ARG A 21 3.96 15.95 -14.35
C ARG A 21 2.88 15.00 -13.83
N VAL A 22 3.28 13.83 -13.37
CA VAL A 22 2.40 12.95 -12.60
C VAL A 22 2.00 13.77 -11.37
N GLN A 23 0.77 14.29 -11.36
CA GLN A 23 0.20 15.05 -10.24
C GLN A 23 -0.10 14.09 -9.09
N SER A 24 0.98 13.60 -8.48
CA SER A 24 0.97 12.75 -7.29
C SER A 24 0.86 13.64 -6.05
N SER A 25 -0.19 13.42 -5.26
CA SER A 25 -0.31 13.96 -3.91
C SER A 25 -0.26 12.82 -2.89
N LYS A 26 -0.12 13.12 -1.60
CA LYS A 26 -0.26 12.12 -0.54
C LYS A 26 -1.50 12.43 0.29
N VAL A 27 -2.28 11.40 0.61
CA VAL A 27 -3.43 11.47 1.52
C VAL A 27 -3.21 10.41 2.59
N LEU A 28 -3.24 10.81 3.87
CA LEU A 28 -2.86 9.95 4.99
C LEU A 28 -1.48 9.29 4.82
N GLY A 29 -0.56 9.94 4.10
CA GLY A 29 0.76 9.38 3.78
C GLY A 29 0.79 8.40 2.59
N ILE A 30 -0.37 7.96 2.08
CA ILE A 30 -0.49 7.07 0.92
C ILE A 30 -0.45 7.89 -0.39
N PRO A 31 0.31 7.47 -1.42
CA PRO A 31 0.29 8.13 -2.71
C PRO A 31 -1.08 8.09 -3.39
N CYS A 32 -1.51 9.22 -3.92
CA CYS A 32 -2.81 9.41 -4.56
C CYS A 32 -2.63 10.09 -5.92
N ASN A 33 -3.21 9.49 -6.96
CA ASN A 33 -3.30 10.10 -8.28
C ASN A 33 -4.51 11.05 -8.31
N VAL A 34 -4.24 12.36 -8.31
CA VAL A 34 -5.30 13.39 -8.24
C VAL A 34 -6.15 13.41 -9.51
N LEU A 35 -5.55 13.11 -10.66
CA LEU A 35 -6.23 13.21 -11.95
C LEU A 35 -7.26 12.09 -12.18
N HIS A 36 -6.93 10.88 -11.71
CA HIS A 36 -7.78 9.70 -11.89
C HIS A 36 -8.46 9.23 -10.60
N ASP A 37 -8.24 9.93 -9.49
CA ASP A 37 -8.89 9.71 -8.20
C ASP A 37 -8.73 8.30 -7.61
N TYR A 38 -7.49 7.80 -7.55
CA TYR A 38 -7.17 6.51 -6.93
C TYR A 38 -5.92 6.58 -6.04
N PHE A 39 -5.88 5.73 -5.02
CA PHE A 39 -4.68 5.43 -4.25
C PHE A 39 -3.82 4.40 -4.97
N THR A 40 -2.51 4.51 -4.78
CA THR A 40 -1.52 3.49 -5.19
C THR A 40 -0.70 3.07 -4.00
N ILE A 41 -0.12 1.88 -4.10
CA ILE A 41 0.65 1.27 -3.02
C ILE A 41 2.14 1.31 -3.38
N ASP A 42 2.95 1.85 -2.47
CA ASP A 42 4.41 1.89 -2.65
C ASP A 42 5.05 0.63 -2.03
N MET A 43 5.43 -0.32 -2.89
CA MET A 43 6.11 -1.55 -2.48
C MET A 43 7.61 -1.54 -2.80
N LYS A 44 8.16 -0.40 -3.24
CA LYS A 44 9.56 -0.31 -3.68
C LYS A 44 10.52 -0.78 -2.59
N GLY A 45 10.30 -0.34 -1.36
CA GLY A 45 11.13 -0.72 -0.22
C GLY A 45 11.12 -2.22 0.11
N LEU A 46 10.09 -2.97 -0.26
CA LEU A 46 10.02 -4.43 -0.10
C LEU A 46 10.63 -5.15 -1.31
N LEU A 47 10.42 -4.65 -2.51
CA LEU A 47 10.98 -5.21 -3.74
C LEU A 47 12.52 -5.14 -3.73
N GLU A 48 13.08 -4.05 -3.19
CA GLU A 48 14.53 -3.84 -3.05
C GLU A 48 15.18 -4.59 -1.88
N LEU A 49 14.40 -5.35 -1.08
CA LEU A 49 14.99 -6.20 -0.05
C LEU A 49 15.94 -7.22 -0.66
N ASP A 50 17.18 -7.20 -0.19
CA ASP A 50 18.18 -8.18 -0.55
C ASP A 50 17.75 -9.57 -0.07
N THR A 51 17.48 -10.45 -1.03
CA THR A 51 17.11 -11.85 -0.82
C THR A 51 18.23 -12.80 -1.25
N SER A 52 19.42 -12.28 -1.55
CA SER A 52 20.61 -13.10 -1.83
C SER A 52 21.16 -13.79 -0.58
N LYS A 53 20.80 -13.29 0.60
CA LYS A 53 21.14 -13.87 1.90
C LYS A 53 20.01 -14.80 2.37
N PRO A 54 20.33 -15.78 3.24
CA PRO A 54 19.32 -16.55 3.95
C PRO A 54 18.26 -15.62 4.56
N VAL A 55 17.00 -15.93 4.29
CA VAL A 55 15.90 -15.17 4.88
C VAL A 55 15.79 -15.59 6.33
N THR A 56 15.76 -14.61 7.23
CA THR A 56 15.65 -14.84 8.68
C THR A 56 14.35 -14.29 9.22
N GLN A 57 13.99 -14.66 10.44
CA GLN A 57 12.83 -14.09 11.14
C GLN A 57 12.88 -12.55 11.19
N LYS A 58 14.07 -11.98 11.35
CA LYS A 58 14.29 -10.53 11.30
C LYS A 58 13.89 -9.92 9.96
N ILE A 59 14.17 -10.58 8.84
CA ILE A 59 13.77 -10.10 7.51
C ILE A 59 12.24 -10.12 7.36
N VAL A 60 11.57 -11.14 7.89
CA VAL A 60 10.10 -11.22 7.89
C VAL A 60 9.51 -10.05 8.67
N LEU A 61 10.02 -9.77 9.87
CA LEU A 61 9.58 -8.63 10.70
C LEU A 61 9.87 -7.28 10.07
N GLN A 62 11.06 -7.11 9.49
CA GLN A 62 11.40 -5.89 8.75
C GLN A 62 10.46 -5.64 7.58
N SER A 63 9.98 -6.71 6.94
CA SER A 63 9.07 -6.59 5.80
C SER A 63 7.67 -6.20 6.24
N ASP A 64 7.19 -6.71 7.38
CA ASP A 64 5.92 -6.26 7.98
C ASP A 64 5.97 -4.77 8.32
N GLY A 65 7.04 -4.34 8.99
CA GLY A 65 7.21 -2.93 9.39
C GLY A 65 7.41 -1.95 8.24
N LYS A 66 7.76 -2.42 7.04
CA LYS A 66 7.88 -1.58 5.84
C LYS A 66 6.53 -1.32 5.16
N ILE A 67 5.48 -2.09 5.48
CA ILE A 67 4.17 -1.91 4.88
C ILE A 67 3.42 -0.83 5.66
N TYR A 68 3.23 0.33 5.03
CA TYR A 68 2.44 1.41 5.59
C TYR A 68 1.00 1.38 5.06
N ASP A 69 0.06 0.96 5.91
CA ASP A 69 -1.35 0.82 5.56
C ASP A 69 -2.27 1.34 6.68
N PRO A 70 -2.42 2.68 6.81
CA PRO A 70 -3.24 3.28 7.88
C PRO A 70 -4.74 3.00 7.74
N VAL A 71 -5.22 2.58 6.56
CA VAL A 71 -6.65 2.36 6.27
C VAL A 71 -7.01 0.86 6.27
N GLY A 72 -6.03 -0.02 6.15
CA GLY A 72 -6.22 -1.47 6.15
C GLY A 72 -6.51 -2.06 4.77
N PHE A 73 -6.21 -1.36 3.67
CA PHE A 73 -6.42 -1.86 2.30
C PHE A 73 -5.64 -3.14 2.01
N LEU A 74 -4.47 -3.28 2.62
CA LEU A 74 -3.56 -4.41 2.48
C LEU A 74 -3.76 -5.46 3.57
N SER A 75 -4.77 -5.32 4.45
CA SER A 75 -5.01 -6.30 5.53
C SER A 75 -5.03 -7.76 5.04
N PRO A 76 -5.70 -8.12 3.91
CA PRO A 76 -5.68 -9.50 3.42
C PRO A 76 -4.29 -10.01 3.00
N TYR A 77 -3.38 -9.09 2.66
CA TYR A 77 -2.02 -9.40 2.26
C TYR A 77 -1.06 -9.43 3.46
N THR A 78 -1.15 -8.45 4.36
CA THR A 78 -0.29 -8.36 5.55
C THR A 78 -0.60 -9.45 6.57
N ILE A 79 -1.85 -9.92 6.64
CA ILE A 79 -2.23 -10.98 7.57
C ILE A 79 -1.51 -12.31 7.29
N LYS A 80 -1.24 -12.63 6.02
CA LYS A 80 -0.43 -13.81 5.64
C LYS A 80 0.97 -13.73 6.23
N LEU A 81 1.54 -12.53 6.27
CA LEU A 81 2.85 -12.28 6.87
C LEU A 81 2.82 -12.45 8.38
N LYS A 82 1.76 -11.97 9.04
CA LYS A 82 1.54 -12.16 10.48
C LYS A 82 1.41 -13.63 10.85
N PHE A 83 0.78 -14.46 10.00
CA PHE A 83 0.77 -15.91 10.20
C PHE A 83 2.18 -16.50 10.15
N LEU A 84 3.02 -16.07 9.20
CA LEU A 84 4.41 -16.53 9.15
C LEU A 84 5.17 -16.16 10.43
N LEU A 85 4.96 -14.95 10.96
CA LEU A 85 5.57 -14.52 12.21
C LEU A 85 5.12 -15.34 13.42
N GLN A 86 3.82 -15.64 13.51
CA GLN A 86 3.27 -16.50 14.56
C GLN A 86 3.89 -17.91 14.50
N GLU A 87 3.96 -18.51 13.31
CA GLU A 87 4.57 -19.84 13.11
C GLU A 87 6.05 -19.85 13.52
N LEU A 88 6.81 -18.80 13.18
CA LEU A 88 8.21 -18.66 13.57
C LEU A 88 8.38 -18.57 15.09
N TRP A 89 7.51 -17.81 15.76
CA TRP A 89 7.50 -17.72 17.22
C TRP A 89 7.14 -19.04 17.90
N LEU A 90 6.15 -19.76 17.37
CA LEU A 90 5.77 -21.08 17.89
C LEU A 90 6.91 -22.09 17.78
N ARG A 91 7.72 -22.00 16.71
CA ARG A 91 8.91 -22.83 16.51
C ARG A 91 10.15 -22.35 17.28
N LYS A 92 10.06 -21.24 18.01
CA LYS A 92 11.13 -20.66 18.84
C LYS A 92 12.43 -20.39 18.07
N LEU A 93 12.32 -19.96 16.81
CA LEU A 93 13.48 -19.51 16.06
C LEU A 93 14.08 -18.24 16.69
N ALA A 94 15.39 -18.12 16.61
CA ALA A 94 16.08 -16.86 16.90
C ALA A 94 15.94 -15.90 15.71
N TRP A 95 16.15 -14.61 16.00
CA TRP A 95 16.01 -13.52 15.04
C TRP A 95 16.84 -13.68 13.77
N ASP A 96 18.04 -14.24 13.91
CA ASP A 96 19.02 -14.43 12.83
C ASP A 96 19.06 -15.87 12.31
N ASP A 97 18.17 -16.75 12.77
CA ASP A 97 18.03 -18.10 12.23
C ASP A 97 17.38 -18.07 10.85
N GLU A 98 17.87 -18.93 9.96
CA GLU A 98 17.31 -19.12 8.62
C GLU A 98 15.91 -19.75 8.70
N LEU A 99 15.02 -19.32 7.80
CA LEU A 99 13.67 -19.89 7.70
C LEU A 99 13.72 -21.39 7.36
N PRO A 100 12.95 -22.24 8.07
CA PRO A 100 12.77 -23.63 7.67
C PRO A 100 12.20 -23.73 6.25
N PRO A 101 12.51 -24.80 5.48
CA PRO A 101 12.14 -24.88 4.06
C PRO A 101 10.64 -24.69 3.77
N ASP A 102 9.77 -25.16 4.66
CA ASP A 102 8.31 -25.04 4.52
C ASP A 102 7.81 -23.61 4.74
N ILE A 103 8.38 -22.89 5.72
CA ILE A 103 8.09 -21.47 5.96
C ILE A 103 8.69 -20.61 4.84
N TYR A 104 9.90 -20.94 4.39
CA TYR A 104 10.57 -20.24 3.30
C TYR A 104 9.78 -20.32 1.99
N ALA A 105 9.20 -21.49 1.66
CA ALA A 105 8.32 -21.62 0.50
C ALA A 105 7.10 -20.69 0.57
N THR A 106 6.47 -20.60 1.75
CA THR A 106 5.31 -19.73 1.98
C THR A 106 5.71 -18.24 1.92
N TRP A 107 6.89 -17.90 2.43
CA TRP A 107 7.48 -16.56 2.30
C TRP A 107 7.70 -16.16 0.84
N LEU A 108 8.26 -17.07 0.01
CA LEU A 108 8.46 -16.82 -1.41
C LEU A 108 7.13 -16.60 -2.14
N GLN A 109 6.12 -17.40 -1.82
CA GLN A 109 4.78 -17.22 -2.38
C GLN A 109 4.22 -15.83 -2.02
N TRP A 110 4.27 -15.45 -0.74
CA TRP A 110 3.84 -14.12 -0.30
C TRP A 110 4.59 -13.01 -1.06
N ARG A 111 5.92 -13.12 -1.16
CA ARG A 111 6.77 -12.13 -1.84
C ARG A 111 6.47 -12.03 -3.34
N SER A 112 6.07 -13.13 -3.99
CA SER A 112 5.74 -13.15 -5.41
C SER A 112 4.53 -12.29 -5.78
N GLU A 113 3.66 -11.96 -4.80
CA GLU A 113 2.49 -11.10 -4.99
C GLU A 113 2.84 -9.59 -4.93
N LEU A 114 4.05 -9.21 -4.47
CA LEU A 114 4.47 -7.79 -4.32
C LEU A 114 4.37 -6.96 -5.61
N PRO A 115 4.76 -7.46 -6.80
CA PRO A 115 4.63 -6.69 -8.03
C PRO A 115 3.17 -6.33 -8.34
N LEU A 116 2.24 -7.27 -8.10
CA LEU A 116 0.81 -7.05 -8.32
C LEU A 116 0.26 -5.94 -7.43
N LEU A 117 0.74 -5.83 -6.20
CA LEU A 117 0.35 -4.76 -5.28
C LEU A 117 0.86 -3.38 -5.74
N SER A 118 2.00 -3.33 -6.45
CA SER A 118 2.53 -2.08 -7.00
C SER A 118 1.69 -1.54 -8.16
N GLU A 119 0.95 -2.44 -8.83
CA GLU A 119 0.03 -2.11 -9.92
C GLU A 119 -1.40 -1.81 -9.42
N LEU A 120 -1.70 -2.15 -8.16
CA LEU A 120 -3.02 -1.99 -7.58
C LEU A 120 -3.42 -0.50 -7.52
N LYS A 121 -4.59 -0.21 -8.08
CA LYS A 121 -5.25 1.10 -8.02
C LYS A 121 -6.52 0.96 -7.22
N ILE A 122 -6.61 1.67 -6.11
CA ILE A 122 -7.78 1.63 -5.24
C ILE A 122 -8.57 2.91 -5.49
N PRO A 123 -9.76 2.85 -6.13
CA PRO A 123 -10.58 4.04 -6.34
C PRO A 123 -10.90 4.71 -5.01
N ARG A 124 -10.74 6.03 -4.93
CA ARG A 124 -11.08 6.78 -3.70
C ARG A 124 -12.59 6.84 -3.50
N MET A 125 -13.34 6.90 -4.60
CA MET A 125 -14.80 6.89 -4.59
C MET A 125 -15.33 5.47 -4.69
N ILE A 126 -16.11 5.06 -3.67
CA ILE A 126 -16.74 3.73 -3.60
C ILE A 126 -17.99 3.65 -4.48
N LEU A 127 -18.66 4.79 -4.71
CA LEU A 127 -19.88 4.87 -5.50
C LEU A 127 -19.55 5.02 -6.98
N ASP A 128 -19.95 4.05 -7.79
CA ASP A 128 -19.90 4.16 -9.25
C ASP A 128 -21.03 5.06 -9.78
N SER A 129 -21.08 5.27 -11.09
CA SER A 129 -22.13 6.09 -11.72
C SER A 129 -23.54 5.54 -11.48
N ASN A 130 -23.70 4.22 -11.41
CA ASN A 130 -25.01 3.57 -11.24
C ASN A 130 -25.56 3.78 -9.81
N ALA A 131 -24.68 3.76 -8.82
CA ALA A 131 -25.04 4.05 -7.43
C ALA A 131 -25.50 5.50 -7.22
N ARG A 132 -25.07 6.45 -8.08
CA ARG A 132 -25.50 7.86 -7.98
C ARG A 132 -26.93 8.09 -8.43
N ASP A 133 -27.41 7.29 -9.38
CA ASP A 133 -28.78 7.38 -9.91
C ASP A 133 -29.77 6.53 -9.10
N SER A 134 -29.27 5.82 -8.08
CA SER A 134 -30.08 4.98 -7.20
C SER A 134 -30.80 5.83 -6.15
N ASN A 135 -32.09 5.55 -5.93
CA ASN A 135 -32.89 6.23 -4.90
C ASN A 135 -32.48 5.85 -3.46
N GLU A 136 -31.70 4.77 -3.29
CA GLU A 136 -31.24 4.28 -2.00
C GLU A 136 -29.84 3.68 -2.13
N VAL A 137 -28.94 4.03 -1.20
CA VAL A 137 -27.59 3.47 -1.07
C VAL A 137 -27.41 3.01 0.37
N GLN A 138 -27.02 1.75 0.57
CA GLN A 138 -26.75 1.17 1.88
C GLN A 138 -25.27 0.81 2.01
N ILE A 139 -24.65 1.22 3.12
CA ILE A 139 -23.31 0.75 3.50
C ILE A 139 -23.50 -0.40 4.49
N ARG A 140 -23.02 -1.59 4.12
CA ARG A 140 -23.03 -2.77 5.00
C ARG A 140 -21.59 -3.06 5.42
N THR A 141 -21.36 -3.06 6.72
CA THR A 141 -20.07 -3.44 7.30
C THR A 141 -20.13 -4.90 7.73
N PHE A 142 -19.10 -5.65 7.39
CA PHE A 142 -18.91 -7.02 7.84
C PHE A 142 -17.65 -7.04 8.71
N SER A 143 -17.70 -7.80 9.81
CA SER A 143 -16.56 -7.99 10.71
C SER A 143 -16.31 -9.48 10.83
N ASP A 144 -15.09 -9.91 10.52
CA ASP A 144 -14.69 -11.30 10.67
C ASP A 144 -14.13 -11.55 12.09
N ALA A 145 -14.27 -12.79 12.57
CA ALA A 145 -13.77 -13.28 13.85
C ALA A 145 -12.81 -14.45 13.65
N SER A 146 -11.85 -14.30 12.74
CA SER A 146 -10.86 -15.35 12.48
C SER A 146 -10.00 -15.62 13.71
N GLN A 147 -10.04 -16.86 14.20
CA GLN A 147 -9.21 -17.36 15.30
C GLN A 147 -7.72 -17.33 14.97
N ARG A 148 -7.37 -17.32 13.68
CA ARG A 148 -5.99 -17.37 13.22
C ARG A 148 -5.42 -15.96 13.06
N ALA A 149 -6.26 -15.01 12.66
CA ALA A 149 -5.94 -13.60 12.41
C ALA A 149 -5.40 -12.83 13.62
N TYR A 150 -5.93 -13.11 14.81
CA TYR A 150 -5.74 -12.30 16.02
C TYR A 150 -5.47 -13.16 17.25
#